data_AF-A0A5M6I7H5-F1
#
_entry.id   AF-A0A5M6I7H5-F1
#
_cell.length_a   1.000
_cell.length_b   1.000
_cell.length_c   1.000
_cell.angle_alpha   90.00
_cell.angle_beta   90.00
_cell.angle_gamma   90.00
#
_symmetry.space_group_name_H-M   'P 1'
#
loop_
_entity.id
_entity.type
_entity.pdbx_description
1 polymer ?
#
loop_
_entity_poly.entity_id
_entity_poly.type
_entity_poly.pdbx_seq_one_letter_code
_entity_poly.pdbx_strand_id
1 'polypeptide(L)'
;MFPADQGDGPFTAAPDTLRRLRAVAGLIDVTPHMLPHTFASVAGDLGFSDLTIGALLGRAARGITQGYVHIDAAQRRAANRVAEDIANRLEP
;
A
#
# COMPACT_ATOMS: atom_id res chain seq x y z
N MET A 1 -12.37 2.79 -7.51
CA MET A 1 -11.75 3.78 -8.42
C MET A 1 -12.12 5.15 -7.89
N PHE A 2 -11.15 6.04 -7.68
CA PHE A 2 -11.43 7.39 -7.15
C PHE A 2 -11.88 8.31 -8.31
N PRO A 3 -12.94 9.12 -8.12
CA PRO A 3 -13.39 10.07 -9.14
C PRO A 3 -12.38 11.22 -9.30
N ALA A 4 -12.28 11.77 -10.51
CA ALA A 4 -11.57 13.02 -10.74
C ALA A 4 -12.34 14.21 -10.12
N ASP A 5 -11.60 15.23 -9.72
CA ASP A 5 -12.16 16.50 -9.25
C ASP A 5 -12.73 17.35 -10.40
N GLN A 6 -12.29 17.10 -11.64
CA GLN A 6 -12.80 17.74 -12.85
C GLN A 6 -13.09 16.68 -13.93
N GLY A 7 -14.30 16.74 -14.50
CA GLY A 7 -14.78 15.82 -15.53
C GLY A 7 -15.27 14.46 -14.99
N ASP A 8 -15.81 13.62 -15.87
CA ASP A 8 -16.43 12.33 -15.51
C ASP A 8 -15.43 11.15 -15.50
N GLY A 9 -14.14 11.42 -15.39
CA GLY A 9 -13.07 10.44 -15.48
C GLY A 9 -12.51 9.96 -14.13
N PRO A 10 -11.63 8.94 -14.13
CA PRO A 10 -10.84 8.58 -12.96
C PRO A 10 -9.88 9.69 -12.53
N PHE A 11 -9.55 9.69 -11.25
CA PHE A 11 -8.38 10.37 -10.73
C PHE A 11 -7.09 9.82 -11.37
N THR A 12 -6.35 10.67 -12.08
CA THR A 12 -5.07 10.34 -12.74
C THR A 12 -3.86 11.04 -12.14
N ALA A 13 -4.06 11.99 -11.21
CA ALA A 13 -3.02 12.85 -10.66
C ALA A 13 -2.26 12.24 -9.45
N ALA A 14 -2.29 10.92 -9.28
CA ALA A 14 -1.61 10.26 -8.16
C ALA A 14 -0.09 10.49 -8.14
N PRO A 15 0.65 10.41 -9.27
CA PRO A 15 2.08 10.69 -9.28
C PRO A 15 2.41 12.14 -8.88
N ASP A 16 1.62 13.10 -9.37
CA ASP A 16 1.78 14.52 -9.03
C ASP A 16 1.43 14.82 -7.58
N THR A 17 0.41 14.14 -7.05
CA THR A 17 0.03 14.24 -5.64
C THR A 17 1.19 13.77 -4.76
N LEU A 18 1.80 12.62 -5.06
CA LEU A 18 2.98 12.15 -4.35
C LEU A 18 4.14 13.15 -4.47
N ARG A 19 4.36 13.75 -5.65
CA ARG A 19 5.38 14.78 -5.84
C ARG A 19 5.19 15.99 -4.93
N ARG A 20 3.95 16.45 -4.76
CA ARG A 20 3.63 17.55 -3.84
C ARG A 20 3.84 17.15 -2.38
N LEU A 21 3.41 15.96 -1.98
CA LEU A 21 3.62 15.43 -0.62
C LEU A 21 5.11 15.34 -0.27
N ARG A 22 5.94 14.86 -1.20
CA ARG A 22 7.41 14.80 -1.03
C ARG A 22 8.01 16.18 -0.75
N ALA A 23 7.56 17.20 -1.46
CA ALA A 23 8.04 18.57 -1.27
C ALA A 23 7.69 19.11 0.13
N VAL A 24 6.46 18.82 0.61
CA VAL A 24 6.03 19.22 1.97
C VAL A 24 6.81 18.45 3.05
N ALA A 25 7.07 17.17 2.84
CA ALA A 25 7.76 16.30 3.78
C ALA A 25 9.30 16.39 3.73
N GLY A 26 9.88 17.19 2.82
CA GLY A 26 11.33 17.26 2.63
C GLY A 26 11.97 15.96 2.08
N LEU A 27 11.19 15.10 1.43
CA LEU A 27 11.65 13.82 0.90
C LEU A 27 12.14 13.94 -0.55
N ILE A 28 13.32 13.41 -0.83
CA ILE A 28 13.93 13.40 -2.17
C ILE A 28 13.84 11.99 -2.75
N ASP A 29 13.66 11.89 -4.07
CA ASP A 29 13.67 10.65 -4.87
C ASP A 29 12.64 9.56 -4.51
N VAL A 30 11.69 9.79 -3.61
CA VAL A 30 10.63 8.81 -3.33
C VAL A 30 9.73 8.59 -4.55
N THR A 31 9.49 7.36 -4.99
CA THR A 31 8.61 7.05 -6.13
C THR A 31 7.34 6.30 -5.68
N PRO A 32 6.26 6.24 -6.49
CA PRO A 32 5.05 5.50 -6.12
C PRO A 32 5.30 4.03 -5.78
N HIS A 33 6.30 3.40 -6.40
CA HIS A 33 6.68 2.02 -6.10
C HIS A 33 7.40 1.84 -4.77
N MET A 34 7.99 2.90 -4.20
CA MET A 34 8.59 2.81 -2.88
C MET A 34 7.56 2.61 -1.77
N LEU A 35 6.35 3.16 -1.91
CA LEU A 35 5.31 2.99 -0.87
C LEU A 35 4.95 1.51 -0.66
N PRO A 36 4.67 0.70 -1.71
CA PRO A 36 4.57 -0.75 -1.58
C PRO A 36 5.82 -1.44 -1.02
N HIS A 37 7.02 -0.98 -1.38
CA HIS A 37 8.27 -1.56 -0.86
C HIS A 37 8.44 -1.29 0.64
N THR A 38 8.18 -0.06 1.10
CA THR A 38 8.19 0.29 2.52
C THR A 38 7.16 -0.54 3.29
N PHE A 39 5.93 -0.66 2.77
CA PHE A 39 4.90 -1.50 3.39
C PHE A 39 5.35 -2.97 3.49
N ALA A 40 5.93 -3.52 2.42
CA ALA A 40 6.46 -4.88 2.41
C ALA A 40 7.61 -5.08 3.39
N SER A 41 8.52 -4.09 3.49
CA SER A 41 9.64 -4.12 4.42
C SER A 41 9.17 -4.15 5.87
N VAL A 42 8.23 -3.28 6.24
CA VAL A 42 7.67 -3.26 7.60
C VAL A 42 6.89 -4.55 7.88
N ALA A 43 6.17 -5.09 6.91
CA ALA A 43 5.53 -6.40 7.06
C ALA A 43 6.55 -7.54 7.29
N GLY A 44 7.71 -7.47 6.65
CA GLY A 44 8.84 -8.36 6.89
C GLY A 44 9.41 -8.20 8.30
N ASP A 45 9.63 -6.97 8.77
CA ASP A 45 10.07 -6.67 10.15
C ASP A 45 9.11 -7.26 11.20
N LEU A 46 7.81 -7.24 10.90
CA LEU A 46 6.75 -7.81 11.76
C LEU A 46 6.63 -9.35 11.66
N GLY A 47 7.46 -9.99 10.84
CA GLY A 47 7.54 -11.45 10.72
C GLY A 47 6.50 -12.09 9.80
N PHE A 48 5.83 -11.32 8.93
CA PHE A 48 4.93 -11.90 7.93
C PHE A 48 5.71 -12.64 6.83
N SER A 49 5.18 -13.75 6.36
CA SER A 49 5.79 -14.53 5.27
C SER A 49 5.69 -13.82 3.91
N ASP A 50 6.58 -14.12 2.97
CA ASP A 50 6.52 -13.60 1.60
C ASP A 50 5.18 -13.87 0.91
N LEU A 51 4.55 -15.01 1.19
CA LEU A 51 3.22 -15.35 0.70
C LEU A 51 2.16 -14.39 1.25
N THR A 52 2.21 -14.11 2.56
CA THR A 52 1.31 -13.15 3.22
C THR A 52 1.54 -11.74 2.67
N ILE A 53 2.79 -11.31 2.56
CA ILE A 53 3.16 -9.98 2.04
C ILE A 53 2.70 -9.82 0.59
N GLY A 54 2.91 -10.85 -0.25
CA GLY A 54 2.43 -10.87 -1.63
C GLY A 54 0.91 -10.73 -1.72
N ALA A 55 0.18 -11.43 -0.85
CA ALA A 55 -1.28 -11.30 -0.78
C ALA A 55 -1.73 -9.89 -0.34
N LEU A 56 -1.06 -9.28 0.64
CA LEU A 56 -1.34 -7.90 1.08
C LEU A 56 -1.13 -6.86 -0.03
N LEU A 57 -0.11 -7.05 -0.87
CA LEU A 57 0.18 -6.17 -2.00
C LEU A 57 -0.69 -6.46 -3.24
N GLY A 58 -1.68 -7.33 -3.14
CA GLY A 58 -2.55 -7.72 -4.26
C GLY A 58 -1.83 -8.56 -5.33
N ARG A 59 -0.65 -9.12 -5.02
CA ARG A 59 0.07 -10.07 -5.87
C ARG A 59 -0.42 -11.48 -5.55
N ALA A 60 -1.67 -11.78 -5.91
CA ALA A 60 -2.20 -13.14 -5.78
C ALA A 60 -1.40 -14.11 -6.68
N ALA A 61 -1.08 -15.30 -6.17
CA ALA A 61 -0.49 -16.38 -6.96
C ALA A 61 -1.37 -16.63 -8.18
N ARG A 62 -0.83 -16.40 -9.39
CA ARG A 62 -1.54 -16.71 -10.64
C ARG A 62 -1.70 -18.22 -10.73
N GLY A 63 -2.89 -18.75 -10.41
CA GLY A 63 -3.12 -20.19 -10.55
C GLY A 63 -4.38 -20.75 -9.90
N ILE A 64 -5.03 -20.07 -8.96
CA ILE A 64 -6.27 -20.57 -8.36
C ILE A 64 -7.45 -19.70 -8.85
N THR A 65 -8.38 -20.38 -9.51
CA THR A 65 -9.64 -19.90 -10.08
C THR A 65 -10.24 -18.67 -9.42
N GLN A 66 -10.37 -17.60 -10.23
CA GLN A 66 -11.47 -16.61 -10.24
C GLN A 66 -12.36 -16.57 -8.98
N GLY A 67 -11.81 -16.05 -7.89
CA GLY A 67 -12.52 -15.85 -6.62
C GLY A 67 -11.83 -14.76 -5.79
N TYR A 68 -11.60 -13.59 -6.39
CA TYR A 68 -11.18 -12.42 -5.63
C TYR A 68 -12.30 -12.01 -4.65
N VAL A 69 -11.88 -11.35 -3.57
CA VAL A 69 -12.65 -10.44 -2.71
C VAL A 69 -13.36 -11.05 -1.49
N HIS A 70 -12.65 -11.85 -0.72
CA HIS A 70 -12.64 -11.52 0.72
C HIS A 70 -11.18 -11.38 1.15
N ILE A 71 -10.81 -10.14 1.51
CA ILE A 71 -9.74 -9.98 2.50
C ILE A 71 -10.24 -10.76 3.70
N ASP A 72 -9.71 -11.97 3.90
CA ASP A 72 -10.09 -12.76 5.06
C ASP A 72 -9.69 -11.99 6.33
N ALA A 73 -10.31 -12.32 7.45
CA ALA A 73 -10.07 -11.58 8.69
C ALA A 73 -8.58 -11.57 9.08
N ALA A 74 -7.78 -12.58 8.68
CA ALA A 74 -6.35 -12.62 8.94
C ALA A 74 -5.58 -11.63 8.05
N GLN A 75 -5.88 -11.55 6.75
CA GLN A 75 -5.29 -10.55 5.85
C GLN A 75 -5.62 -9.12 6.30
N ARG A 76 -6.86 -8.87 6.72
CA ARG A 76 -7.26 -7.54 7.23
C ARG A 76 -6.48 -7.18 8.49
N ARG A 77 -6.36 -8.13 9.42
CA ARG A 77 -5.58 -7.95 10.66
C ARG A 77 -4.10 -7.71 10.36
N ALA A 78 -3.52 -8.45 9.41
CA ALA A 78 -2.14 -8.25 8.99
C ALA A 78 -1.95 -6.86 8.36
N ALA A 79 -2.84 -6.45 7.46
CA ALA A 79 -2.80 -5.10 6.87
C ALA A 79 -2.88 -3.99 7.93
N ASN A 80 -3.82 -4.12 8.87
CA ASN A 80 -3.98 -3.17 9.97
C ASN A 80 -2.74 -3.12 10.85
N ARG A 81 -2.13 -4.29 11.17
CA ARG A 81 -0.93 -4.35 12.01
C ARG A 81 0.27 -3.66 11.37
N VAL A 82 0.46 -3.84 10.06
CA VAL A 82 1.52 -3.14 9.32
C VAL A 82 1.27 -1.63 9.30
N ALA A 83 0.03 -1.21 9.03
CA ALA A 83 -0.33 0.20 9.00
C ALA A 83 -0.16 0.88 10.37
N GLU A 84 -0.55 0.19 11.46
CA GLU A 84 -0.36 0.64 12.84
C GLU A 84 1.13 0.79 13.18
N ASP A 85 1.97 -0.18 12.80
CA ASP A 85 3.41 -0.09 13.04
C ASP A 85 4.05 1.09 12.28
N ILE A 86 3.65 1.32 11.03
CA ILE A 86 4.07 2.50 10.25
C ILE A 86 3.65 3.78 10.97
N ALA A 87 2.40 3.87 11.43
CA ALA A 87 1.91 5.05 12.15
C ALA A 87 2.73 5.30 13.43
N ASN A 88 2.97 4.27 14.24
CA ASN A 88 3.76 4.37 15.47
C ASN A 88 5.20 4.85 15.21
N ARG A 89 5.80 4.49 14.06
CA ARG A 89 7.15 4.97 13.68
C ARG A 89 7.18 6.43 13.24
N LEU A 90 6.03 7.02 12.92
CA LEU A 90 5.88 8.42 12.49
C LEU A 90 5.50 9.36 13.64
N GLU A 91 5.04 8.82 14.77
CA GLU A 91 4.80 9.60 15.97
C GLU A 91 6.12 10.13 16.55
N PRO A 92 6.16 11.38 17.04
CA PRO A 92 7.37 12.04 17.54
C PRO A 92 7.90 11.48 18.88
#